data_AF-A0A966Q2M8-F1
#
_entry.id   AF-A0A966Q2M8-F1
#
_cell.length_a   1.000
_cell.length_b   1.000
_cell.length_c   1.000
_cell.angle_alpha   90.00
_cell.angle_beta   90.00
_cell.angle_gamma   90.00
#
_symmetry.space_group_name_H-M   'P 1'
#
loop_
_entity.id
_entity.type
_entity.pdbx_description
1 polymer ?
#
loop_
_entity_poly.entity_id
_entity_poly.type
_entity_poly.pdbx_seq_one_letter_code
_entity_poly.pdbx_strand_id
1 'polypeptide(L)'
;MISMERLMSIMDDWALWMKSDNHKLGYPSKSIGMSSGGESTSEVFEEMCSAQDMSNIRTIHAIIHSLEKGQQDAIYAKYLGAKPPLAYYWQLDMAYDNLLTIAGRRINA
;
A
#
# COMPACT_ATOMS: atom_id res chain seq x y z
N MET A 1 13.67 15.11 -5.59
CA MET A 1 12.53 14.42 -6.24
C MET A 1 12.82 12.93 -6.17
N ILE A 2 11.88 12.13 -5.66
CA ILE A 2 12.03 10.68 -5.58
C ILE A 2 12.14 10.08 -6.99
N SER A 3 13.01 9.09 -7.19
CA SER A 3 13.09 8.36 -8.46
C SER A 3 11.93 7.37 -8.60
N MET A 4 11.57 7.02 -9.84
CA MET A 4 10.56 5.98 -10.09
C MET A 4 10.96 4.65 -9.45
N GLU A 5 12.23 4.29 -9.51
CA GLU A 5 12.76 3.07 -8.88
C GLU A 5 12.55 3.07 -7.36
N ARG A 6 12.82 4.20 -6.68
CA ARG A 6 12.61 4.30 -5.24
C ARG A 6 11.11 4.28 -4.90
N LEU A 7 10.27 4.91 -5.71
CA LEU A 7 8.81 4.82 -5.53
C LEU A 7 8.33 3.36 -5.66
N MET A 8 8.77 2.64 -6.68
CA MET A 8 8.40 1.23 -6.88
C MET A 8 8.85 0.35 -5.71
N SER A 9 10.07 0.54 -5.21
CA SER A 9 10.55 -0.17 -4.01
C SER A 9 9.65 0.09 -2.79
N ILE A 10 9.28 1.35 -2.51
CA ILE A 10 8.38 1.65 -1.38
C ILE A 10 6.97 1.10 -1.62
N MET A 11 6.50 1.05 -2.88
CA MET A 11 5.22 0.44 -3.22
C MET A 11 5.22 -1.07 -3.01
N ASP A 12 6.33 -1.76 -3.28
CA ASP A 12 6.49 -3.19 -3.02
C ASP A 12 6.51 -3.46 -1.50
N ASP A 13 7.26 -2.67 -0.74
CA ASP A 13 7.28 -2.75 0.73
C ASP A 13 5.90 -2.44 1.33
N TRP A 14 5.21 -1.45 0.79
CA TRP A 14 3.83 -1.13 1.15
C TRP A 14 2.88 -2.29 0.85
N ALA A 15 3.02 -2.94 -0.32
CA ALA A 15 2.19 -4.08 -0.68
C ALA A 15 2.45 -5.30 0.23
N LEU A 16 3.70 -5.49 0.67
CA LEU A 16 4.05 -6.50 1.68
C LEU A 16 3.44 -6.15 3.03
N TRP A 17 3.59 -4.91 3.49
CA TRP A 17 3.00 -4.41 4.74
C TRP A 17 1.47 -4.56 4.76
N MET A 18 0.79 -4.29 3.66
CA MET A 18 -0.67 -4.49 3.52
C MET A 18 -1.11 -5.95 3.55
N LYS A 19 -0.21 -6.89 3.26
CA LYS A 19 -0.47 -8.33 3.27
C LYS A 19 -0.06 -9.00 4.58
N SER A 20 1.01 -8.50 5.21
CA SER A 20 1.49 -8.98 6.51
C SER A 20 0.60 -8.50 7.64
N ASP A 21 -0.01 -7.32 7.47
CA ASP A 21 -0.97 -6.81 8.42
C ASP A 21 -2.40 -7.26 8.10
N ASN A 22 -3.06 -7.83 9.11
CA ASN A 22 -4.50 -8.12 9.11
C ASN A 22 -5.30 -6.82 9.33
N HIS A 23 -4.96 -5.74 8.61
CA HIS A 23 -5.69 -4.49 8.61
C HIS A 23 -7.00 -4.80 7.89
N LYS A 24 -8.04 -5.12 8.66
CA LYS A 24 -9.43 -5.37 8.25
C LYS A 24 -9.99 -4.21 7.41
N LEU A 25 -9.50 -4.06 6.19
CA LEU A 25 -10.00 -3.14 5.18
C LEU A 25 -11.29 -3.73 4.62
N GLY A 26 -12.34 -3.61 5.41
CA GLY A 26 -13.69 -3.38 4.92
C GLY A 26 -14.37 -4.45 4.05
N TYR A 27 -13.88 -5.69 3.99
CA TYR A 27 -14.67 -6.80 3.44
C TYR A 27 -14.76 -7.96 4.45
N PRO A 28 -15.98 -8.41 4.83
CA PRO A 28 -16.13 -9.49 5.77
C PRO A 28 -15.87 -10.81 5.04
N SER A 29 -14.69 -11.40 5.23
CA SER A 29 -14.45 -12.78 4.85
C SER A 29 -14.50 -13.67 6.08
N LYS A 30 -15.66 -14.31 6.22
CA LYS A 30 -15.92 -15.62 6.84
C LYS A 30 -15.61 -15.76 8.34
N SER A 31 -16.72 -15.85 9.08
CA SER A 31 -17.01 -16.80 10.16
C SER A 31 -15.92 -17.03 11.21
N ILE A 32 -16.24 -16.53 12.41
CA ILE A 32 -15.74 -16.95 13.72
C ILE A 32 -15.46 -18.46 13.73
N GLY A 33 -14.20 -18.83 13.89
CA GLY A 33 -13.79 -20.22 14.01
C GLY A 33 -12.28 -20.37 14.10
N MET A 34 -11.77 -20.29 15.32
CA MET A 34 -10.42 -20.73 15.73
C MET A 34 -9.27 -19.83 15.29
N SER A 35 -8.79 -18.98 16.20
CA SER A 35 -7.41 -18.51 16.18
C SER A 35 -6.74 -18.98 17.47
N SER A 36 -6.04 -20.11 17.36
CA SER A 36 -5.05 -20.55 18.33
C SER A 36 -3.81 -19.67 18.18
N GLY A 37 -3.28 -19.18 19.30
CA GLY A 37 -2.13 -18.26 19.43
C GLY A 37 -1.12 -18.26 18.29
N GLY A 38 -1.24 -17.27 17.40
CA GLY A 38 -0.22 -16.89 16.44
C GLY A 38 0.23 -15.46 16.75
N GLU A 39 1.52 -15.29 16.97
CA GLU A 39 2.21 -14.00 16.96
C GLU A 39 1.77 -13.23 15.70
N SER A 40 1.28 -12.00 15.85
CA SER A 40 0.69 -11.28 14.72
C SER A 40 1.80 -10.96 13.72
N THR A 41 1.69 -11.48 12.49
CA THR A 41 2.66 -11.29 11.40
C THR A 41 2.96 -9.82 11.08
N SER A 42 2.10 -8.90 11.52
CA SER A 42 2.30 -7.46 11.48
C SER A 42 3.45 -6.98 12.38
N GLU A 43 3.49 -7.42 13.65
CA GLU A 43 4.49 -6.99 14.63
C GLU A 43 5.91 -7.37 14.17
N VAL A 44 6.06 -8.58 13.60
CA VAL A 44 7.34 -9.07 13.06
C VAL A 44 7.79 -8.26 11.83
N PHE A 45 6.88 -7.83 10.95
CA PHE A 45 7.24 -7.01 9.80
C PHE A 45 7.73 -5.61 10.24
N GLU A 46 7.06 -5.00 11.21
CA GLU A 46 7.44 -3.68 11.72
C GLU A 46 8.81 -3.71 12.44
N GLU A 47 9.17 -4.82 13.07
CA GLU A 47 10.49 -5.01 13.69
C GLU A 47 11.62 -5.25 12.67
N MET A 48 11.31 -5.84 11.50
CA MET A 48 12.29 -6.13 10.46
C MET A 48 12.58 -4.94 9.52
N CYS A 49 11.63 -4.01 9.40
CA CYS A 49 11.80 -2.80 8.58
C CYS A 49 12.40 -1.64 9.39
N SER A 50 13.24 -0.82 8.76
CA SER A 50 13.78 0.37 9.44
C SER A 50 12.66 1.36 9.75
N ALA A 51 12.81 2.13 10.84
CA ALA A 51 11.84 3.17 11.21
C ALA A 51 11.60 4.19 10.07
N GLN A 52 12.64 4.47 9.27
CA GLN A 52 12.55 5.36 8.11
C GLN A 52 11.74 4.72 6.97
N ASP A 53 11.94 3.44 6.68
CA ASP A 53 11.16 2.74 5.65
C ASP A 53 9.70 2.59 6.07
N MET A 54 9.44 2.32 7.35
CA MET A 54 8.08 2.34 7.91
C MET A 54 7.41 3.71 7.77
N SER A 55 8.14 4.81 8.01
CA SER A 55 7.62 6.16 7.78
C SER A 55 7.29 6.40 6.30
N ASN A 56 8.11 5.92 5.38
CA ASN A 56 7.88 6.02 3.93
C ASN A 56 6.65 5.21 3.51
N ILE A 57 6.50 3.99 4.01
CA ILE A 57 5.34 3.11 3.75
C ILE A 57 4.05 3.76 4.24
N ARG A 58 4.02 4.27 5.49
CA ARG A 58 2.85 4.97 6.04
C ARG A 58 2.53 6.25 5.26
N THR A 59 3.55 6.97 4.79
CA THR A 59 3.38 8.16 3.96
C THR A 59 2.75 7.81 2.61
N ILE A 60 3.26 6.79 1.91
CA ILE A 60 2.68 6.30 0.65
C ILE A 60 1.24 5.83 0.87
N HIS A 61 0.98 5.07 1.92
CA HIS A 61 -0.37 4.61 2.25
C HIS A 61 -1.36 5.77 2.41
N ALA A 62 -0.96 6.83 3.12
CA ALA A 62 -1.78 8.03 3.28
C ALA A 62 -1.99 8.77 1.95
N ILE A 63 -0.98 8.81 1.08
CA ILE A 63 -1.11 9.41 -0.26
C ILE A 63 -2.10 8.60 -1.09
N ILE A 64 -1.99 7.27 -1.12
CA ILE A 64 -2.93 6.38 -1.82
C ILE A 64 -4.36 6.67 -1.38
N HIS A 65 -4.63 6.74 -0.07
CA HIS A 65 -5.96 7.05 0.47
C HIS A 65 -6.50 8.44 0.10
N SER A 66 -5.63 9.36 -0.28
CA SER A 66 -6.01 10.70 -0.74
C SER A 66 -6.29 10.79 -2.25
N LEU A 67 -5.96 9.76 -3.03
CA LEU A 67 -6.22 9.72 -4.47
C LEU A 67 -7.71 9.53 -4.76
N GLU A 68 -8.12 9.77 -6.01
CA GLU A 68 -9.48 9.44 -6.46
C GLU A 68 -9.75 7.93 -6.35
N LYS A 69 -11.01 7.55 -6.09
CA LYS A 69 -11.40 6.14 -5.90
C LYS A 69 -10.96 5.21 -7.03
N GLY A 70 -11.06 5.66 -8.29
CA GLY A 70 -10.60 4.87 -9.44
C GLY A 70 -9.09 4.60 -9.44
N GLN A 71 -8.29 5.56 -8.99
CA GLN A 71 -6.84 5.45 -8.86
C GLN A 71 -6.45 4.52 -7.71
N GLN A 72 -7.14 4.65 -6.57
CA GLN A 72 -6.98 3.74 -5.42
C GLN A 72 -7.24 2.29 -5.82
N ASP A 73 -8.39 2.06 -6.47
CA ASP A 73 -8.80 0.71 -6.89
C ASP A 73 -7.84 0.12 -7.93
N ALA A 74 -7.25 0.95 -8.80
CA ALA A 74 -6.22 0.51 -9.74
C ALA A 74 -4.94 0.07 -9.02
N ILE A 75 -4.50 0.81 -8.00
CA ILE A 75 -3.36 0.42 -7.15
C ILE A 75 -3.67 -0.89 -6.41
N TYR A 76 -4.84 -1.01 -5.80
CA TYR A 76 -5.25 -2.22 -5.09
C TYR A 76 -5.35 -3.43 -6.03
N ALA A 77 -5.83 -3.24 -7.25
CA ALA A 77 -5.85 -4.30 -8.26
C ALA A 77 -4.43 -4.74 -8.64
N LYS A 78 -3.51 -3.79 -8.84
CA LYS A 78 -2.11 -4.05 -9.20
C LYS A 78 -1.33 -4.79 -8.12
N TYR A 79 -1.45 -4.37 -6.85
CA TYR A 79 -0.56 -4.83 -5.77
C TYR A 79 -1.20 -5.83 -4.80
N LEU A 80 -2.53 -5.77 -4.63
CA LEU A 80 -3.28 -6.56 -3.65
C LEU A 80 -4.22 -7.58 -4.31
N GLY A 81 -4.33 -7.59 -5.64
CA GLY A 81 -5.22 -8.51 -6.36
C GLY A 81 -6.70 -8.16 -6.25
N ALA A 82 -7.05 -6.92 -5.93
CA ALA A 82 -8.43 -6.45 -5.94
C ALA A 82 -9.03 -6.45 -7.37
N LYS A 83 -10.36 -6.30 -7.47
CA LYS A 83 -11.02 -6.22 -8.77
C LYS A 83 -10.59 -4.93 -9.51
N PRO A 84 -10.16 -5.01 -10.78
CA PRO A 84 -9.73 -3.84 -11.53
C PRO A 84 -10.92 -2.88 -11.78
N PRO A 85 -10.70 -1.55 -11.65
CA PRO A 85 -11.70 -0.54 -11.99
C PRO A 85 -11.86 -0.39 -13.51
N LEU A 86 -12.89 0.35 -13.92
CA LEU A 86 -13.04 0.81 -15.30
C LEU A 86 -11.84 1.68 -15.70
N ALA A 87 -11.40 1.56 -16.95
CA ALA A 87 -10.23 2.26 -17.46
C ALA A 87 -8.96 2.02 -16.61
N TYR A 88 -8.76 0.78 -16.13
CA TYR A 88 -7.67 0.37 -15.25
C TYR A 88 -6.30 0.98 -15.60
N TYR A 89 -5.84 0.83 -16.85
CA TYR A 89 -4.51 1.33 -17.24
C TYR A 89 -4.39 2.85 -17.14
N TRP A 90 -5.44 3.59 -17.52
CA TRP A 90 -5.46 5.05 -17.42
C TRP A 90 -5.50 5.51 -15.95
N GLN A 91 -6.30 4.86 -15.12
CA GLN A 91 -6.36 5.13 -13.69
C GLN A 91 -5.02 4.83 -13.00
N LEU A 92 -4.35 3.75 -13.38
CA LEU A 92 -3.06 3.37 -12.83
C LEU A 92 -1.95 4.34 -13.24
N ASP A 93 -1.94 4.80 -14.49
CA ASP A 93 -0.98 5.77 -15.01
C ASP A 93 -1.08 7.11 -14.26
N MET A 94 -2.31 7.65 -14.16
CA MET A 94 -2.56 8.86 -13.35
C MET A 94 -2.19 8.67 -11.87
N ALA A 95 -2.44 7.48 -11.32
CA ALA A 95 -2.10 7.19 -9.93
C ALA A 95 -0.59 7.26 -9.72
N TYR A 96 0.23 6.72 -10.63
CA TYR A 96 1.69 6.80 -10.55
C TYR A 96 2.19 8.23 -10.69
N ASP A 97 1.65 9.03 -11.62
CA ASP A 97 2.01 10.44 -11.76
C ASP A 97 1.72 11.25 -10.48
N ASN A 98 0.54 11.03 -9.89
CA ASN A 98 0.14 11.67 -8.64
C ASN A 98 1.02 11.20 -7.47
N LEU A 99 1.33 9.90 -7.38
CA LEU A 99 2.23 9.36 -6.37
C LEU A 99 3.62 9.97 -6.48
N LEU A 100 4.22 10.01 -7.68
CA LEU A 100 5.54 10.62 -7.91
C LEU A 100 5.54 12.09 -7.48
N THR A 101 4.50 12.84 -7.86
CA THR A 101 4.40 14.27 -7.57
C THR A 101 4.25 14.55 -6.07
N ILE A 102 3.37 13.81 -5.39
CA ILE A 102 3.07 14.04 -3.97
C ILE A 102 4.16 13.44 -3.08
N ALA A 103 4.59 12.21 -3.36
CA ALA A 103 5.67 11.55 -2.61
C ALA A 103 6.98 12.30 -2.77
N GLY A 104 7.28 12.84 -3.96
CA GLY A 104 8.48 13.63 -4.19
C GLY A 104 8.59 14.92 -3.36
N ARG A 105 7.49 15.39 -2.75
CA ARG A 105 7.45 16.53 -1.82
C ARG A 105 7.52 16.11 -0.34
N ARG A 106 7.18 14.86 -0.03
CA ARG A 106 7.01 14.37 1.36
C ARG A 106 8.10 13.40 1.79
N ILE A 107 8.61 12.62 0.85
CA ILE A 107 9.70 11.66 1.04
C ILE A 107 10.95 12.36 0.54
N ASN A 108 11.58 13.12 1.44
CA ASN A 108 12.91 13.67 1.20
C ASN A 108 13.92 12.53 1.32
N ALA A 109 14.70 12.32 0.26
CA ALA A 109 15.91 11.51 0.28
C ALA A 109 17.05 12.31 0.92
#